data_AF-A0A7G9WJX4-F1
#
_entry.id   AF-A0A7G9WJX4-F1
#
_cell.length_a   1.000
_cell.length_b   1.000
_cell.length_c   1.000
_cell.angle_alpha   90.00
_cell.angle_beta   90.00
_cell.angle_gamma   90.00
#
_symmetry.space_group_name_H-M   'P 1'
#
loop_
_entity.id
_entity.type
_entity.pdbx_description
1 polymer ?
#
loop_
_entity_poly.entity_id
_entity_poly.type
_entity_poly.pdbx_seq_one_letter_code
_entity_poly.pdbx_strand_id
1 'polypeptide(L)'
;MRKRVRINVNQRPAFELNLSMNDLAVATWFRQYFNTHGTDYKSIQYQKILDDLPTLRMKKQALQKFPIKKLVDAGVLKHLTIREGGTFAMFAPGENFDRLFELRKEG
;
A
#
# COMPACT_ATOMS: atom_id res chain seq x y z
N MET A 1 14.48 -9.58 11.18
CA MET A 1 14.27 -8.30 11.89
C MET A 1 12.89 -7.77 11.49
N ARG A 2 11.95 -7.56 12.42
CA ARG A 2 10.60 -7.04 12.09
C ARG A 2 10.70 -5.56 11.72
N LYS A 3 10.08 -5.16 10.61
CA LYS A 3 10.13 -3.77 10.11
C LYS A 3 9.26 -2.87 11.00
N ARG A 4 9.75 -1.68 11.36
CA ARG A 4 8.97 -0.70 12.13
C ARG A 4 8.16 0.16 11.18
N VAL A 5 6.82 0.07 11.26
CA VAL A 5 5.90 0.90 10.46
C VAL A 5 5.41 2.06 11.32
N ARG A 6 5.69 3.30 10.90
CA ARG A 6 5.18 4.53 11.52
C ARG A 6 4.20 5.18 10.57
N ILE A 7 2.92 5.22 10.95
CA ILE A 7 1.88 5.86 10.15
C ILE A 7 2.09 7.38 10.23
N ASN A 8 2.55 7.96 9.13
CA ASN A 8 2.69 9.40 8.95
C ASN A 8 2.07 9.75 7.59
N VAL A 9 0.82 10.22 7.63
CA VAL A 9 -0.04 10.49 6.49
C VAL A 9 -0.75 11.82 6.69
N ASN A 10 -1.12 12.48 5.59
CA ASN A 10 -2.03 13.61 5.64
C ASN A 10 -3.44 13.11 5.97
N GLN A 11 -4.00 13.60 7.08
CA GLN A 11 -5.30 13.18 7.60
C GLN A 11 -6.46 13.60 6.69
N ARG A 12 -6.34 14.72 5.97
CA ARG A 12 -7.43 15.22 5.11
C ARG A 12 -7.64 14.31 3.90
N PRO A 13 -6.63 13.98 3.06
CA PRO A 13 -6.76 12.97 2.02
C PRO A 13 -7.16 11.60 2.56
N ALA A 14 -6.64 11.19 3.73
CA ALA A 14 -7.05 9.91 4.35
C ALA A 14 -8.56 9.88 4.62
N PHE A 15 -9.13 10.98 5.14
CA PHE A 15 -10.57 11.13 5.37
C PHE A 15 -11.37 11.21 4.06
N GLU A 16 -10.95 12.04 3.10
CA GLU A 16 -11.61 12.19 1.78
C GLU A 16 -11.66 10.87 1.00
N LEU A 17 -10.63 10.02 1.14
CA LEU A 17 -10.54 8.69 0.54
C LEU A 17 -11.19 7.59 1.41
N ASN A 18 -11.84 7.96 2.51
CA ASN A 18 -12.52 7.07 3.45
C ASN A 18 -11.61 5.94 3.98
N LEU A 19 -10.32 6.19 4.24
CA LEU A 19 -9.35 5.16 4.65
C LEU A 19 -9.41 4.90 6.17
N SER A 20 -9.44 3.63 6.55
CA SER A 20 -9.36 3.17 7.95
C SER A 20 -7.92 3.07 8.43
N MET A 21 -7.70 2.95 9.74
CA MET A 21 -6.36 2.77 10.32
C MET A 21 -5.62 1.55 9.75
N ASN A 22 -6.34 0.46 9.44
CA ASN A 22 -5.75 -0.72 8.80
C ASN A 22 -5.32 -0.42 7.36
N ASP A 23 -6.11 0.37 6.62
CA ASP A 23 -5.78 0.80 5.27
C ASP A 23 -4.51 1.68 5.29
N LEU A 24 -4.42 2.62 6.26
CA LEU A 24 -3.27 3.49 6.45
C LEU A 24 -2.00 2.74 6.86
N ALA A 25 -2.13 1.71 7.70
CA ALA A 25 -1.01 0.84 8.07
C ALA A 25 -0.44 0.12 6.85
N VAL A 26 -1.31 -0.44 6.00
CA VAL A 26 -0.90 -1.12 4.76
C VAL A 26 -0.31 -0.13 3.76
N ALA A 27 -0.93 1.04 3.55
CA ALA A 27 -0.40 2.09 2.68
C ALA A 27 1.01 2.52 3.11
N THR A 28 1.23 2.69 4.42
CA THR A 28 2.54 3.05 4.97
C THR A 28 3.57 1.94 4.73
N TRP A 29 3.17 0.68 4.85
CA TRP A 29 4.04 -0.45 4.51
C TRP A 29 4.47 -0.39 3.04
N PHE A 30 3.54 -0.11 2.11
CA PHE A 30 3.84 0.09 0.69
C PHE A 30 4.82 1.24 0.47
N ARG A 31 4.62 2.41 1.11
CA ARG A 31 5.57 3.53 1.06
C ARG A 31 6.99 3.13 1.44
N GLN A 32 7.13 2.42 2.55
CA GLN A 32 8.45 1.94 2.98
C GLN A 32 9.02 0.85 2.07
N TYR A 33 8.18 0.17 1.27
CA TYR A 33 8.60 -0.89 0.35
C TYR A 33 9.01 -0.33 -1.03
N PHE A 34 8.33 0.71 -1.51
CA PHE A 34 8.69 1.40 -2.76
C PHE A 34 10.04 2.11 -2.66
N ASN A 35 10.43 2.57 -1.47
CA ASN A 35 11.78 3.02 -1.07
C ASN A 35 12.49 4.08 -1.94
N THR A 36 11.81 4.74 -2.88
CA THR A 36 12.24 5.97 -3.57
C THR A 36 11.14 6.32 -4.57
N HIS A 37 11.16 7.54 -5.12
CA HIS A 37 10.19 8.19 -6.00
C HIS A 37 9.90 7.48 -7.35
N GLY A 38 10.12 6.18 -7.46
CA GLY A 38 9.90 5.39 -8.67
C GLY A 38 8.42 5.07 -8.91
N THR A 39 8.02 5.13 -10.18
CA THR A 39 6.71 4.70 -10.69
C THR A 39 6.68 3.22 -11.07
N ASP A 40 7.76 2.49 -10.80
CA ASP A 40 7.93 1.10 -11.19
C ASP A 40 7.04 0.16 -10.38
N TYR A 41 6.47 -0.82 -11.08
CA TYR A 41 5.69 -1.89 -10.47
C TYR A 41 6.61 -2.87 -9.74
N LYS A 42 6.33 -3.13 -8.47
CA LYS A 42 7.03 -4.15 -7.66
C LYS A 42 6.12 -5.34 -7.36
N SER A 43 6.69 -6.53 -7.42
CA SER A 43 5.98 -7.77 -7.05
C SER A 43 5.84 -7.89 -5.53
N ILE A 44 4.62 -8.13 -5.06
CA ILE A 44 4.30 -8.17 -3.63
C ILE A 44 3.72 -9.52 -3.23
N GLN A 45 4.30 -10.10 -2.20
CA GLN A 45 3.73 -11.26 -1.52
C GLN A 45 2.88 -10.79 -0.34
N TYR A 46 1.58 -11.03 -0.37
CA TYR A 46 0.67 -10.61 0.71
C TYR A 46 1.01 -11.21 2.08
N GLN A 47 1.62 -12.40 2.10
CA GLN A 47 2.07 -13.01 3.35
C GLN A 47 3.12 -12.15 4.05
N LYS A 48 4.04 -11.53 3.29
CA LYS A 48 5.05 -10.62 3.82
C LYS A 48 4.42 -9.44 4.58
N ILE A 49 3.33 -8.89 4.06
CA ILE A 49 2.60 -7.78 4.71
C ILE A 49 2.05 -8.25 6.06
N LEU A 50 1.45 -9.43 6.11
CA LEU A 50 0.90 -9.99 7.36
C LEU A 50 1.99 -10.32 8.38
N ASP A 51 3.14 -10.82 7.93
CA ASP A 51 4.28 -11.14 8.79
C ASP A 51 4.92 -9.86 9.37
N ASP A 52 4.97 -8.78 8.58
CA ASP A 52 5.47 -7.48 8.99
C ASP A 52 4.46 -6.69 9.84
N LEU A 53 3.15 -6.91 9.63
CA LEU A 53 2.03 -6.25 10.33
C LEU A 53 1.12 -7.26 11.04
N PRO A 54 1.63 -8.06 12.01
CA PRO A 54 0.84 -9.10 12.67
C PRO A 54 -0.34 -8.55 13.49
N THR A 55 -0.30 -7.27 13.86
CA THR A 55 -1.37 -6.59 14.60
C THR A 55 -2.61 -6.31 13.75
N LEU A 56 -2.55 -6.46 12.41
CA LEU A 56 -3.73 -6.39 11.55
C LEU A 56 -4.74 -7.51 11.85
N ARG A 57 -4.28 -8.62 12.45
CA ARG A 57 -5.10 -9.77 12.88
C ARG A 57 -6.10 -10.24 11.80
N MET A 58 -5.66 -10.27 10.55
CA MET A 58 -6.53 -10.61 9.41
C MET A 58 -5.93 -11.70 8.53
N LYS A 59 -6.80 -12.46 7.88
CA LYS A 59 -6.41 -13.48 6.89
C LYS A 59 -5.99 -12.82 5.58
N LYS A 60 -5.19 -13.53 4.77
CA LYS A 60 -4.73 -13.09 3.44
C LYS A 60 -5.86 -12.65 2.50
N GLN A 61 -7.04 -13.28 2.56
CA GLN A 61 -8.21 -12.88 1.77
C GLN A 61 -8.79 -11.53 2.23
N ALA A 62 -8.83 -11.28 3.53
CA ALA A 62 -9.31 -10.02 4.09
C ALA A 62 -8.35 -8.86 3.76
N LEU A 63 -7.03 -9.08 3.85
CA LEU A 63 -6.02 -8.11 3.43
C LEU A 63 -6.22 -7.67 1.96
N GLN A 64 -6.47 -8.63 1.07
CA GLN A 64 -6.73 -8.36 -0.36
C GLN A 64 -8.02 -7.58 -0.58
N LYS A 65 -9.11 -8.02 0.04
CA LYS A 65 -10.45 -7.46 -0.19
C LYS A 65 -10.64 -6.07 0.42
N PHE A 66 -10.02 -5.83 1.58
CA PHE A 66 -10.24 -4.60 2.34
C PHE A 66 -9.07 -3.61 2.12
N PRO A 67 -7.92 -3.66 2.81
CA PRO A 67 -6.87 -2.69 2.59
C PRO A 67 -6.40 -2.57 1.14
N ILE A 68 -6.04 -3.68 0.49
CA ILE A 68 -5.38 -3.61 -0.81
C ILE A 68 -6.35 -3.11 -1.88
N LYS A 69 -7.51 -3.76 -2.02
CA LYS A 69 -8.50 -3.34 -3.01
C LYS A 69 -8.96 -1.90 -2.77
N LYS A 70 -9.19 -1.50 -1.52
CA LYS A 70 -9.62 -0.13 -1.21
C LYS A 70 -8.55 0.91 -1.52
N LEU A 71 -7.28 0.61 -1.26
CA LEU A 71 -6.17 1.49 -1.64
C LEU A 71 -6.03 1.60 -3.17
N VAL A 72 -6.35 0.54 -3.91
CA VAL A 72 -6.39 0.56 -5.38
C VAL A 72 -7.59 1.38 -5.88
N ASP A 73 -8.79 1.11 -5.36
CA ASP A 73 -10.01 1.83 -5.72
C ASP A 73 -9.93 3.33 -5.38
N ALA A 74 -9.20 3.68 -4.30
CA ALA A 74 -8.94 5.05 -3.89
C ALA A 74 -7.81 5.74 -4.68
N GLY A 75 -7.21 5.09 -5.69
CA GLY A 75 -6.12 5.66 -6.48
C GLY A 75 -4.82 5.88 -5.69
N VAL A 76 -4.69 5.26 -4.51
CA VAL A 76 -3.45 5.29 -3.71
C VAL A 76 -2.45 4.31 -4.29
N LEU A 77 -2.89 3.13 -4.74
CA LEU A 77 -2.05 2.13 -5.38
C LEU A 77 -2.56 1.82 -6.80
N LYS A 78 -1.64 1.52 -7.70
CA LYS A 78 -1.94 0.83 -8.95
C LYS A 78 -1.69 -0.66 -8.77
N HIS A 79 -2.50 -1.51 -9.38
CA HIS A 79 -2.36 -2.96 -9.32
C HIS A 79 -2.36 -3.57 -10.72
N LEU A 80 -1.44 -4.48 -10.96
CA LEU A 80 -1.34 -5.29 -12.18
C LEU A 80 -1.15 -6.76 -11.78
N THR A 81 -1.83 -7.68 -12.46
CA THR A 81 -1.61 -9.13 -12.29
C THR A 81 -0.89 -9.67 -13.52
N ILE A 82 0.30 -10.24 -13.33
CA ILE A 82 1.07 -10.89 -14.39
C ILE A 82 0.89 -12.41 -14.26
N ARG A 83 0.62 -13.09 -15.39
CA ARG A 83 0.37 -14.54 -15.47
C ARG A 83 1.35 -15.23 -16.43
N GLU A 84 2.64 -15.17 -16.14
CA GLU A 84 3.70 -15.78 -16.94
C GLU A 84 4.57 -16.66 -16.03
N GLY A 85 4.47 -17.99 -16.18
CA GLY A 85 5.19 -18.95 -15.31
C GLY A 85 4.76 -18.94 -13.83
N GLY A 86 3.71 -18.19 -13.49
CA GLY A 86 3.20 -17.98 -12.14
C GLY A 86 2.18 -16.85 -12.12
N THR A 87 1.57 -16.56 -10.96
CA THR A 87 0.70 -15.38 -10.78
C THR A 87 1.38 -14.39 -9.83
N PHE A 88 1.68 -13.20 -10.34
CA PHE A 88 2.36 -12.15 -9.59
C PHE A 88 1.45 -10.94 -9.41
N ALA A 89 1.30 -10.48 -8.16
CA ALA A 89 0.59 -9.26 -7.83
C ALA A 89 1.59 -8.10 -7.79
N MET A 90 1.49 -7.22 -8.78
CA MET A 90 2.40 -6.10 -8.98
C MET A 90 1.74 -4.80 -8.55
N PHE A 91 2.48 -3.95 -7.84
CA PHE A 91 1.97 -2.67 -7.34
C PHE A 91 2.91 -1.51 -7.59
N ALA A 92 2.34 -0.33 -7.85
CA ALA A 92 3.05 0.94 -7.98
C ALA A 92 2.27 2.06 -7.27
N PRO A 93 2.90 3.21 -6.97
CA PRO A 93 2.19 4.40 -6.50
C PRO A 93 1.08 4.85 -7.49
N GLY A 94 -0.09 5.17 -6.94
CA GLY A 94 -1.20 5.82 -7.65
C GLY A 94 -1.16 7.34 -7.55
N GLU A 95 -2.09 8.02 -8.23
CA GLU A 95 -2.20 9.48 -8.27
C GLU A 95 -2.45 10.13 -6.90
N ASN A 96 -3.12 9.42 -5.98
CA ASN A 96 -3.36 9.91 -4.62
C ASN A 96 -2.25 9.53 -3.63
N PHE A 97 -1.21 8.82 -4.07
CA PHE A 97 -0.12 8.39 -3.20
C PHE A 97 0.65 9.59 -2.63
N ASP A 98 1.04 10.53 -3.49
CA ASP A 98 1.76 11.74 -3.09
C ASP A 98 0.90 12.62 -2.17
N ARG A 99 -0.40 12.73 -2.45
CA ARG A 99 -1.37 13.45 -1.60
C ARG A 99 -1.46 12.84 -0.21
N LEU A 100 -1.48 11.51 -0.11
CA LEU A 100 -1.58 10.80 1.17
C LEU A 100 -0.31 10.96 2.02
N PHE A 101 0.86 11.05 1.40
CA PHE A 101 2.16 11.07 2.10
C PHE A 101 2.92 12.40 2.06
N GLU A 102 2.29 13.45 1.53
CA GLU A 102 2.86 14.80 1.36
C GLU A 102 4.23 14.77 0.67
N LEU A 103 4.36 13.91 -0.33
CA LEU A 103 5.60 13.83 -1.11
C LEU A 103 5.69 15.11 -1.94
N ARG A 104 6.70 15.94 -1.65
CA ARG A 104 6.97 17.13 -2.46
C ARG A 104 7.41 16.66 -3.84
N LYS A 105 6.85 17.28 -4.88
CA LYS A 105 7.50 17.31 -6.18
C LYS A 105 8.56 18.41 -6.05
N GLU A 106 9.83 18.04 -6.02
CA GLU A 106 10.88 19.02 -6.26
C GLU A 106 10.64 19.56 -7.67
N GLY A 107 10.37 20.86 -7.75
CA GLY A 107 10.20 21.60 -9.00
C GLY A 107 11.54 22.10 -9.51
#